data_AF-A0A9E2W4I0-F1
#
_entry.id   AF-A0A9E2W4I0-F1
#
_cell.length_a   1.000
_cell.length_b   1.000
_cell.length_c   1.000
_cell.angle_alpha   90.00
_cell.angle_beta   90.00
_cell.angle_gamma   90.00
#
_symmetry.space_group_name_H-M   'P 1'
#
loop_
_entity.id
_entity.type
_entity.pdbx_description
1 polymer ?
#
loop_
_entity_poly.entity_id
_entity_poly.type
_entity_poly.pdbx_seq_one_letter_code
_entity_poly.pdbx_strand_id
1 'polypeptide(L)'
;MELERAFRRYRIMSFITGSTLLSLFATLLLHQISVSAWQHISWLVRIDGVAHGVILFPIYMIASFLFVMKARLNFLYLVVMVLAGFVPFVAFIMEAYMRRKVFPQGVPARAA
;
A
#
# COMPACT_ATOMS: atom_id res chain seq x y z
N MET A 1 -15.46 14.78 -8.01
CA MET A 1 -15.16 15.19 -6.61
C MET A 1 -14.99 14.02 -5.63
N GLU A 2 -16.03 13.24 -5.35
CA GLU A 2 -15.96 12.16 -4.33
C GLU A 2 -14.97 11.05 -4.69
N LEU A 3 -15.00 10.62 -5.96
CA LEU A 3 -14.08 9.60 -6.49
C LEU A 3 -12.61 10.04 -6.43
N GLU A 4 -12.31 11.26 -6.86
CA GLU A 4 -10.95 11.84 -6.80
C GLU A 4 -10.40 11.85 -5.36
N ARG A 5 -11.25 12.23 -4.39
CA ARG A 5 -10.88 12.24 -2.97
C ARG A 5 -10.63 10.83 -2.45
N ALA A 6 -11.46 9.86 -2.84
CA ALA A 6 -11.29 8.46 -2.47
C ALA A 6 -10.02 7.86 -3.08
N PHE A 7 -9.77 8.10 -4.37
CA PHE A 7 -8.56 7.66 -5.04
C PHE A 7 -7.30 8.28 -4.42
N ARG A 8 -7.30 9.57 -4.09
CA ARG A 8 -6.16 10.23 -3.45
C ARG A 8 -5.79 9.56 -2.11
N ARG A 9 -6.80 9.26 -1.27
CA ARG A 9 -6.59 8.55 0.00
C ARG A 9 -6.04 7.15 -0.22
N TYR A 10 -6.62 6.39 -1.15
CA TYR A 10 -6.13 5.08 -1.55
C TYR A 10 -4.68 5.15 -2.04
N ARG A 11 -4.37 6.09 -2.93
CA ARG A 11 -3.03 6.30 -3.50
C ARG A 11 -2.00 6.59 -2.41
N ILE A 12 -2.28 7.56 -1.53
CA ILE A 12 -1.39 7.89 -0.40
C ILE A 12 -1.13 6.66 0.45
N MET A 13 -2.19 5.94 0.83
CA MET A 13 -2.05 4.74 1.65
C MET A 13 -1.33 3.60 0.94
N SER A 14 -1.47 3.49 -0.38
CA SER A 14 -0.76 2.51 -1.21
C SER A 14 0.74 2.78 -1.20
N PHE A 15 1.17 4.05 -1.30
CA PHE A 15 2.59 4.42 -1.19
C PHE A 15 3.13 4.23 0.22
N ILE A 16 2.39 4.66 1.25
CA ILE A 16 2.84 4.53 2.64
C ILE A 16 2.97 3.04 3.02
N THR A 17 1.89 2.27 2.86
CA THR A 17 1.83 0.85 3.26
C THR A 17 2.74 -0.01 2.39
N GLY A 18 2.81 0.27 1.09
CA GLY A 18 3.72 -0.41 0.18
C GLY A 18 5.20 -0.15 0.50
N SER A 19 5.55 1.06 0.95
CA SER A 19 6.94 1.40 1.30
C SER A 19 7.37 0.75 2.61
N THR A 20 6.49 0.73 3.62
CA THR A 20 6.77 0.04 4.89
C THR A 20 6.86 -1.48 4.68
N LEU A 21 6.00 -2.07 3.83
CA LEU A 21 6.13 -3.47 3.44
C LEU A 21 7.45 -3.76 2.72
N LEU A 22 7.88 -2.87 1.82
CA LEU A 22 9.13 -3.02 1.08
C LEU A 22 10.36 -2.87 2.00
N SER A 23 10.30 -1.95 2.96
CA SER A 23 11.29 -1.82 4.03
C SER A 23 11.39 -3.12 4.84
N LEU A 24 10.26 -3.63 5.35
CA LEU A 24 10.21 -4.91 6.07
C LEU A 24 10.77 -6.06 5.24
N PHE A 25 10.37 -6.17 3.97
CA PHE A 25 10.91 -7.16 3.05
C PHE A 25 12.43 -7.06 2.89
N ALA A 26 12.97 -5.85 2.71
CA ALA A 26 14.41 -5.62 2.62
C ALA A 26 15.14 -5.99 3.92
N THR A 27 14.58 -5.69 5.09
CA THR A 27 15.17 -6.11 6.37
C THR A 27 15.12 -7.63 6.55
N LEU A 28 14.10 -8.30 6.03
CA LEU A 28 13.99 -9.75 6.04
C LEU A 28 15.07 -10.38 5.14
N LEU A 29 15.35 -9.79 3.97
CA LEU A 29 16.49 -10.17 3.13
C LEU A 29 17.83 -9.93 3.84
N LEU A 30 17.98 -8.80 4.55
CA LEU A 30 19.19 -8.52 5.32
C LEU A 30 19.43 -9.59 6.40
N HIS A 31 18.38 -10.04 7.08
CA HIS A 31 18.49 -11.14 8.05
C HIS A 31 19.07 -12.41 7.43
N GLN A 32 18.72 -12.73 6.18
CA GLN A 32 19.25 -13.90 5.47
C GLN A 32 20.72 -13.75 5.08
N ILE A 33 21.19 -12.51 4.85
CA ILE A 33 22.56 -12.24 4.41
C ILE A 33 23.51 -12.01 5.61
N SER A 34 23.05 -11.25 6.61
CA SER A 34 23.84 -10.89 7.79
C SER A 34 22.94 -10.66 9.01
N VAL A 35 22.87 -11.69 9.87
CA VAL A 35 22.13 -11.63 11.14
C VAL A 35 22.69 -10.55 12.06
N SER A 36 24.01 -10.36 12.10
CA SER A 36 24.64 -9.32 12.93
C SER A 36 24.19 -7.91 12.52
N ALA A 37 24.21 -7.60 11.22
CA ALA A 37 23.72 -6.31 10.74
C ALA A 37 22.23 -6.11 11.03
N TRP A 38 21.43 -7.17 10.89
CA TRP A 38 20.01 -7.14 11.22
C TRP A 38 19.73 -6.87 12.71
N GLN A 39 20.52 -7.46 13.61
CA GLN A 39 20.37 -7.26 15.06
C GLN A 39 20.53 -5.78 15.45
N HIS A 40 21.47 -5.06 14.83
CA HIS A 40 21.66 -3.63 15.07
C HIS A 40 20.45 -2.76 14.70
N ILE A 41 19.64 -3.21 13.73
CA ILE A 41 18.43 -2.50 13.27
C ILE A 41 17.13 -3.16 13.74
N SER A 42 17.19 -4.21 14.56
CA SER A 42 16.01 -5.01 14.96
C SER A 42 14.90 -4.18 15.62
N TRP A 43 15.26 -3.12 16.35
CA TRP A 43 14.31 -2.19 16.94
C TRP A 43 13.50 -1.41 15.87
N LEU A 44 14.14 -1.01 14.77
CA LEU A 44 13.48 -0.36 13.62
C LEU A 44 12.51 -1.32 12.95
N VAL A 45 12.94 -2.58 12.75
CA VAL A 45 12.09 -3.64 12.17
C VAL A 45 10.82 -3.83 13.00
N ARG A 46 10.94 -3.78 14.33
CA ARG A 46 9.78 -3.89 15.23
C ARG A 46 8.83 -2.71 15.12
N ILE A 47 9.36 -1.49 15.07
CA ILE A 47 8.53 -0.28 14.90
C ILE A 47 7.83 -0.30 13.54
N ASP A 48 8.57 -0.58 12.47
CA ASP A 48 8.04 -0.63 11.11
C ASP A 48 6.99 -1.74 10.98
N GLY A 49 7.24 -2.90 11.59
CA GLY A 49 6.30 -4.03 11.61
C GLY A 49 4.98 -3.67 12.28
N VAL A 50 5.02 -3.02 13.44
CA VAL A 50 3.81 -2.55 14.15
C VAL A 50 3.12 -1.43 13.36
N ALA A 51 3.88 -0.46 12.85
CA ALA A 51 3.34 0.65 12.07
C ALA A 51 2.62 0.12 10.82
N HIS A 52 3.27 -0.72 10.03
CA HIS A 52 2.71 -1.35 8.84
C HIS A 52 1.47 -2.19 9.18
N GLY A 53 1.62 -3.20 10.04
CA GLY A 53 0.58 -4.21 10.25
C GLY A 53 -0.60 -3.75 11.10
N VAL A 54 -0.35 -3.08 12.22
CA VAL A 54 -1.41 -2.77 13.21
C VAL A 54 -2.16 -1.50 12.86
N ILE A 55 -1.47 -0.50 12.29
CA ILE A 55 -2.03 0.83 12.07
C ILE A 55 -2.29 1.09 10.58
N LEU A 56 -1.26 1.00 9.76
CA LEU A 56 -1.33 1.41 8.35
C LEU A 56 -2.18 0.46 7.52
N PHE A 57 -2.07 -0.86 7.74
CA PHE A 57 -2.80 -1.85 6.97
C PHE A 57 -4.34 -1.74 7.12
N PRO A 58 -4.92 -1.59 8.33
CA PRO A 58 -6.35 -1.31 8.48
C PRO A 58 -6.80 0.00 7.80
N ILE A 59 -6.00 1.06 7.91
CA ILE A 59 -6.31 2.35 7.25
C ILE A 59 -6.28 2.18 5.73
N TYR A 60 -5.30 1.45 5.20
CA TYR A 60 -5.20 1.14 3.78
C TYR A 60 -6.37 0.27 3.30
N MET A 61 -6.81 -0.70 4.11
CA MET A 61 -8.01 -1.50 3.84
C MET A 61 -9.26 -0.63 3.71
N ILE A 62 -9.48 0.28 4.67
CA ILE A 62 -10.62 1.22 4.63
C ILE A 62 -10.52 2.11 3.40
N ALA A 63 -9.35 2.68 3.10
CA ALA A 63 -9.14 3.51 1.93
C ALA A 63 -9.41 2.76 0.61
N SER A 64 -8.95 1.51 0.52
CA SER A 64 -9.17 0.62 -0.63
C SER A 64 -10.66 0.29 -0.81
N PHE A 65 -11.35 -0.06 0.28
CA PHE A 65 -12.78 -0.34 0.27
C PHE A 65 -13.59 0.88 -0.19
N LEU A 66 -13.34 2.05 0.39
CA LEU A 66 -14.02 3.29 0.03
C LEU A 66 -13.77 3.65 -1.44
N PHE A 67 -12.54 3.47 -1.93
CA PHE A 67 -12.21 3.69 -3.34
C PHE A 67 -12.95 2.72 -4.26
N VAL A 68 -12.91 1.41 -3.99
CA VAL A 68 -13.59 0.39 -4.80
C VAL A 68 -15.09 0.67 -4.90
N MET A 69 -15.73 1.03 -3.78
CA MET A 69 -17.15 1.39 -3.74
C MET A 69 -17.46 2.65 -4.55
N LYS A 70 -16.67 3.72 -4.38
CA LYS A 70 -16.88 4.98 -5.12
C LYS A 70 -16.58 4.86 -6.61
N ALA A 71 -15.60 4.04 -6.98
CA ALA A 71 -15.22 3.76 -8.36
C ALA A 71 -16.10 2.68 -9.02
N ARG A 72 -17.01 2.05 -8.26
CA ARG A 72 -17.87 0.93 -8.69
C ARG A 72 -17.06 -0.20 -9.35
N LEU A 73 -15.91 -0.51 -8.75
CA LEU A 73 -15.02 -1.56 -9.23
C LEU A 73 -15.52 -2.94 -8.78
N ASN A 74 -15.15 -3.97 -9.55
CA ASN A 74 -15.39 -5.37 -9.17
C ASN A 74 -14.70 -5.67 -7.81
N PHE A 75 -15.40 -6.41 -6.94
CA PHE A 75 -14.91 -6.85 -5.64
C PHE A 75 -13.55 -7.56 -5.70
N LEU A 76 -13.22 -8.25 -6.80
CA LEU A 76 -11.90 -8.85 -7.00
C LEU A 76 -10.75 -7.84 -6.84
N TYR A 77 -10.96 -6.58 -7.20
CA TYR A 77 -9.93 -5.56 -7.00
C TYR A 77 -9.69 -5.24 -5.54
N LEU A 78 -10.73 -5.29 -4.70
CA LEU A 78 -10.55 -5.15 -3.25
C LEU A 78 -9.74 -6.31 -2.70
N VAL A 79 -10.01 -7.55 -3.13
CA VAL A 79 -9.24 -8.73 -2.70
C VAL A 79 -7.77 -8.57 -3.06
N VAL A 80 -7.46 -8.19 -4.30
CA VAL A 80 -6.07 -7.97 -4.74
C VAL A 80 -5.43 -6.79 -3.97
N MET A 81 -6.17 -5.71 -3.71
CA MET A 81 -5.68 -4.60 -2.90
C MET A 81 -5.35 -5.05 -1.47
N VAL A 82 -6.18 -5.86 -0.83
CA VAL A 82 -5.90 -6.42 0.51
C VAL A 82 -4.66 -7.32 0.47
N LEU A 83 -4.55 -8.19 -0.53
CA LEU A 83 -3.36 -9.02 -0.74
C LEU A 83 -2.09 -8.20 -0.96
N ALA A 84 -2.23 -6.99 -1.50
CA ALA A 84 -1.12 -6.06 -1.69
C ALA A 84 -0.46 -5.58 -0.38
N GLY A 85 -1.13 -5.74 0.76
CA GLY A 85 -0.53 -5.51 2.08
C GLY A 85 0.38 -6.64 2.56
N PHE A 86 0.42 -7.78 1.86
CA PHE A 86 1.24 -8.93 2.22
C PHE A 86 2.30 -9.25 1.17
N VAL A 87 2.02 -8.94 -0.09
CA VAL A 87 2.92 -9.22 -1.22
C VAL A 87 3.67 -7.95 -1.60
N PRO A 88 5.03 -7.94 -1.56
CA PRO A 88 5.81 -6.77 -1.90
C PRO A 88 5.53 -6.32 -3.33
N PHE A 89 5.66 -5.02 -3.58
CA PHE A 89 5.42 -4.35 -4.87
C PHE A 89 3.98 -4.30 -5.38
N VAL A 90 3.10 -5.21 -4.96
CA VAL A 90 1.73 -5.30 -5.48
C VAL A 90 0.93 -4.02 -5.22
N ALA A 91 1.16 -3.33 -4.09
CA ALA A 91 0.48 -2.07 -3.79
C ALA A 91 0.77 -1.00 -4.86
N PHE A 92 2.04 -0.83 -5.25
CA PHE A 92 2.44 0.13 -6.27
C PHE A 92 1.93 -0.26 -7.67
N ILE A 93 1.95 -1.56 -7.99
CA ILE A 93 1.42 -2.07 -9.26
C ILE A 93 -0.08 -1.79 -9.34
N MET A 94 -0.83 -2.05 -8.27
CA MET A 94 -2.26 -1.80 -8.19
C MET A 94 -2.60 -0.32 -8.26
N GLU A 95 -1.84 0.55 -7.59
CA GLU A 95 -2.01 2.00 -7.71
C GLU A 95 -1.82 2.45 -9.15
N ALA A 96 -0.73 2.02 -9.80
CA ALA A 96 -0.43 2.40 -11.17
C ALA A 96 -1.47 1.87 -12.17
N TYR A 97 -1.96 0.65 -11.97
CA TYR A 97 -3.04 0.08 -12.76
C TYR A 97 -4.34 0.85 -12.58
N MET A 98 -4.74 1.13 -11.33
CA MET A 98 -5.97 1.86 -11.01
C MET A 98 -5.95 3.29 -11.51
N ARG A 99 -4.78 3.94 -11.44
CA ARG A 99 -4.56 5.27 -12.03
C ARG A 99 -4.96 5.29 -13.50
N ARG A 100 -4.43 4.37 -14.30
CA ARG A 100 -4.70 4.27 -15.74
C ARG A 100 -6.13 3.84 -16.04
N LYS A 101 -6.68 2.91 -15.23
CA LYS A 101 -8.03 2.37 -15.42
C LYS A 101 -9.12 3.40 -15.12
N VAL A 102 -8.99 4.14 -14.02
CA VAL A 102 -10.03 5.07 -13.55
C VAL A 102 -9.86 6.47 -14.17
N PHE A 103 -8.62 6.86 -14.48
CA PHE A 103 -8.31 8.17 -15.06
C PHE A 103 -7.52 8.02 -16.38
N PRO A 104 -8.16 7.51 -17.46
CA PRO A 104 -7.49 7.27 -18.74
C PRO A 104 -6.97 8.55 -19.40
N GLN A 105 -7.57 9.71 -19.09
CA GLN A 105 -7.16 11.03 -19.59
C GLN A 105 -6.12 11.73 -18.69
N GLY A 106 -5.64 11.06 -17.64
CA GLY A 106 -4.73 11.62 -16.65
C GLY A 106 -5.40 11.94 -15.32
N VAL A 107 -4.61 11.94 -14.24
CA VAL A 107 -5.09 12.16 -12.88
C VAL A 107 -5.43 13.63 -12.69
N PRO A 108 -6.67 13.98 -12.29
CA PRO A 108 -7.03 15.35 -11.97
C PRO A 108 -6.14 15.91 -10.86
N ALA A 109 -5.83 17.21 -10.87
CA ALA A 109 -4.97 17.84 -9.85
C ALA A 109 -5.43 17.59 -8.40
N ARG A 110 -6.74 17.40 -8.18
CA ARG A 110 -7.32 17.09 -6.87
C ARG A 110 -7.14 15.63 -6.45
N ALA A 111 -6.84 14.74 -7.38
CA ALA A 111 -6.57 13.32 -7.16
C ALA A 111 -5.07 12.99 -7.23
N ALA A 112 -4.25 13.96 -7.64
CA ALA A 112 -2.81 13.86 -7.80
C ALA A 112 -2.09 13.61 -6.48
#